data_AF-A0A8T7I5Y0-F1
#
_entry.id   AF-A0A8T7I5Y0-F1
#
_cell.length_a   1.000
_cell.length_b   1.000
_cell.length_c   1.000
_cell.angle_alpha   90.00
_cell.angle_beta   90.00
_cell.angle_gamma   90.00
#
_symmetry.space_group_name_H-M   'P 1'
#
loop_
_entity.id
_entity.type
_entity.pdbx_description
1 polymer ?
#
loop_
_entity_poly.entity_id
_entity_poly.type
_entity_poly.pdbx_seq_one_letter_code
_entity_poly.pdbx_strand_id
1 'polypeptide(L)'
;MSCDHKLVEQYLFDYLDGTIEPTMARAIEQMLDQCDSCRDLYQSAVETQQLERNWQQQAVPSWHRTKFAVAQPAKNSFGWGNRLSFAMSFFAIALVLFQVNVTSNNEGFSISFGGNNNKAVIAEAVTEQFNQLASQQADYIDARFEEQNIQRINDNKEMLETLMTSNRKERRQDLNILMASWLQQRDLDQKSLNQRVDNVVDNQIENNRSINHLLRVSN
;
A
#
# COMPACT_ATOMS: atom_id res chain seq x y z
N MET A 1 -32.37 -98.15 43.88
CA MET A 1 -31.85 -97.50 45.10
C MET A 1 -32.38 -96.08 45.08
N SER A 2 -33.31 -95.76 45.97
CA SER A 2 -33.95 -94.45 46.06
C SER A 2 -33.12 -93.57 47.01
N CYS A 3 -32.28 -92.70 46.47
CA CYS A 3 -31.65 -91.66 47.28
C CYS A 3 -32.69 -90.58 47.59
N ASP A 4 -32.82 -90.18 48.85
CA ASP A 4 -33.69 -89.08 49.25
C ASP A 4 -32.95 -87.75 49.13
N HIS A 5 -32.93 -87.19 47.93
CA HIS A 5 -32.21 -85.95 47.61
C HIS A 5 -32.68 -84.75 48.44
N LYS A 6 -33.94 -84.76 48.90
CA LYS A 6 -34.52 -83.63 49.64
C LYS A 6 -33.86 -83.42 51.00
N LEU A 7 -33.47 -84.52 51.65
CA LEU A 7 -32.81 -84.47 52.94
C LEU A 7 -31.41 -83.84 52.81
N VAL A 8 -30.67 -84.22 51.77
CA VAL A 8 -29.36 -83.62 51.49
C VAL A 8 -29.52 -82.14 51.12
N GLU A 9 -30.43 -81.80 50.21
CA GLU A 9 -30.65 -80.42 49.77
C GLU A 9 -31.04 -79.47 50.92
N GLN A 10 -31.85 -79.93 51.86
CA GLN A 10 -32.33 -79.10 52.97
C GLN A 10 -31.28 -78.90 54.07
N TYR A 11 -30.46 -79.91 54.37
CA TYR A 11 -29.56 -79.90 55.53
C TYR A 11 -28.07 -79.82 55.16
N LEU A 12 -27.73 -79.63 53.87
CA LEU A 12 -26.35 -79.55 53.41
C LEU A 12 -25.57 -78.40 54.06
N PHE A 13 -26.17 -77.21 54.12
CA PHE A 13 -25.49 -76.03 54.66
C PHE A 13 -25.32 -76.14 56.18
N ASP A 14 -26.31 -76.68 56.89
CA ASP A 14 -26.20 -76.97 58.32
C ASP A 14 -25.11 -78.03 58.60
N TYR A 15 -24.95 -79.01 57.71
CA TYR A 15 -23.85 -79.98 57.77
C TYR A 15 -22.48 -79.33 57.56
N LEU A 16 -22.35 -78.44 56.56
CA LEU A 16 -21.12 -77.71 56.27
C LEU A 16 -20.72 -76.74 57.40
N ASP A 17 -21.71 -76.19 58.11
CA ASP A 17 -21.50 -75.31 59.26
C ASP A 17 -21.35 -76.07 60.60
N GLY A 18 -21.50 -77.40 60.58
CA GLY A 18 -21.28 -78.28 61.73
C GLY A 18 -22.36 -78.17 62.82
N THR A 19 -23.56 -77.69 62.48
CA THR A 19 -24.65 -77.41 63.43
C THR A 19 -25.65 -78.56 63.59
N ILE A 20 -25.48 -79.66 62.84
CA ILE A 20 -26.41 -80.80 62.84
C ILE A 20 -26.15 -81.85 63.92
N GLU A 21 -27.20 -82.62 64.24
CA GLU A 21 -27.12 -83.75 65.17
C GLU A 21 -26.22 -84.88 64.60
N PRO A 22 -25.36 -85.53 65.43
CA PRO A 22 -24.41 -86.55 64.96
C PRO A 22 -25.04 -87.77 64.27
N THR A 23 -26.31 -88.04 64.55
CA THR A 23 -27.09 -89.12 63.93
C THR A 23 -27.47 -88.79 62.48
N MET A 24 -27.82 -87.53 62.20
CA MET A 24 -28.14 -87.04 60.86
C MET A 24 -26.89 -86.83 60.00
N ALA A 25 -25.76 -86.44 60.61
CA ALA A 25 -24.47 -86.34 59.92
C ALA A 25 -24.04 -87.67 59.27
N ARG A 26 -24.14 -88.77 60.02
CA ARG A 26 -23.84 -90.11 59.51
C ARG A 26 -24.77 -90.54 58.37
N ALA A 27 -26.04 -90.15 58.44
CA ALA A 27 -27.00 -90.43 57.37
C ALA A 27 -26.62 -89.68 56.08
N ILE A 28 -26.18 -88.42 56.19
CA ILE A 28 -25.72 -87.62 55.05
C ILE A 28 -24.42 -88.20 54.47
N GLU A 29 -23.44 -88.57 55.30
CA GLU A 29 -22.20 -89.24 54.86
C GLU A 29 -22.49 -90.52 54.07
N GLN A 30 -23.38 -91.36 54.60
CA GLN A 30 -23.79 -92.60 53.91
C GLN A 30 -24.47 -92.31 52.55
N MET A 31 -25.23 -91.22 52.43
CA MET A 31 -25.88 -90.83 51.18
C MET A 31 -24.90 -90.22 50.18
N LEU A 32 -23.86 -89.50 50.64
CA LEU A 32 -22.77 -88.98 49.82
C LEU A 32 -21.88 -90.11 49.23
N ASP A 33 -21.77 -91.23 49.93
CA ASP A 33 -21.05 -92.41 49.44
C ASP A 33 -21.85 -93.20 48.39
N GLN A 34 -23.18 -93.23 48.53
CA GLN A 34 -24.07 -94.05 47.69
C GLN A 34 -24.61 -93.33 46.45
N CYS A 35 -24.51 -91.99 46.37
CA CYS A 35 -25.12 -91.22 45.30
C CYS A 35 -24.21 -90.12 44.74
N ASP A 36 -23.92 -90.20 43.44
CA ASP A 36 -23.04 -89.26 42.75
C ASP A 36 -23.65 -87.84 42.67
N SER A 37 -24.96 -87.70 42.47
CA SER A 37 -25.57 -86.36 42.39
C SER A 37 -25.59 -85.60 43.72
N CYS A 38 -25.69 -86.31 44.85
CA CYS A 38 -25.54 -85.71 46.18
C CYS A 38 -24.08 -85.26 46.43
N ARG A 39 -23.11 -86.02 45.92
CA ARG A 39 -21.69 -85.67 45.99
C ARG A 39 -21.37 -84.41 45.18
N ASP A 40 -21.91 -84.30 43.98
CA ASP A 40 -21.74 -83.11 43.13
C ASP A 40 -22.34 -81.87 43.81
N LEU A 41 -23.52 -82.01 44.42
CA LEU A 41 -24.19 -80.94 45.15
C LEU A 41 -23.34 -80.49 46.36
N TYR A 42 -22.79 -81.44 47.13
CA TYR A 42 -21.84 -81.14 48.21
C TYR A 42 -20.59 -80.41 47.71
N GLN A 43 -19.97 -80.86 46.61
CA GLN A 43 -18.79 -80.20 46.04
C GLN A 43 -19.08 -78.76 45.63
N SER A 44 -20.23 -78.52 44.98
CA SER A 44 -20.64 -77.17 44.58
C SER A 44 -20.86 -76.22 45.77
N ALA A 45 -21.40 -76.74 46.87
CA ALA A 45 -21.59 -75.96 48.08
C ALA A 45 -20.26 -75.63 48.77
N VAL A 46 -19.31 -76.58 48.80
CA VAL A 46 -17.95 -76.35 49.32
C VAL A 46 -17.20 -75.29 48.50
N GLU A 47 -17.28 -75.36 47.17
CA GLU A 47 -16.66 -74.37 46.27
C GLU A 47 -17.24 -72.96 46.50
N THR A 48 -18.55 -72.86 46.68
CA THR A 48 -19.23 -71.59 46.97
C THR A 48 -18.76 -70.99 48.30
N GLN A 49 -18.64 -71.82 49.35
CA GLN A 49 -18.14 -71.37 50.66
C GLN A 49 -16.66 -70.94 50.61
N GLN A 50 -15.85 -71.54 49.71
CA GLN A 50 -14.48 -71.09 49.46
C GLN A 50 -14.41 -69.76 48.71
N LEU A 51 -15.30 -69.54 47.74
CA LEU A 51 -15.42 -68.27 47.01
C LEU A 51 -15.81 -67.12 47.94
N GLU A 52 -16.76 -67.36 48.85
CA GLU A 52 -17.17 -66.37 49.86
C GLU A 52 -16.01 -65.98 50.78
N ARG A 53 -15.26 -66.98 51.29
CA ARG A 53 -14.08 -66.72 52.14
C ARG A 53 -12.99 -65.93 51.44
N ASN A 54 -12.88 -66.06 50.12
CA ASN A 54 -11.90 -65.35 49.30
C ASN A 54 -12.45 -64.05 48.68
N TRP A 55 -13.71 -63.69 48.96
CA TRP A 55 -14.31 -62.48 48.41
C TRP A 55 -13.71 -61.23 49.07
N GLN A 56 -13.00 -60.44 48.29
CA GLN A 56 -12.47 -59.15 48.74
C GLN A 56 -13.39 -58.01 48.32
N GLN A 57 -13.69 -57.12 49.27
CA GLN A 57 -14.48 -55.92 49.00
C GLN A 57 -13.66 -54.96 48.12
N GLN A 58 -13.99 -54.88 46.83
CA GLN A 58 -13.35 -53.95 45.90
C GLN A 58 -13.97 -52.57 46.00
N ALA A 59 -13.13 -51.54 45.96
CA ALA A 59 -13.59 -50.15 45.89
C ALA A 59 -14.31 -49.91 44.57
N VAL A 60 -15.53 -49.36 44.64
CA VAL A 60 -16.30 -48.99 43.44
C VAL A 60 -15.51 -47.93 42.67
N PRO A 61 -15.30 -48.09 41.34
CA PRO A 61 -14.57 -47.10 40.55
C PRO A 61 -15.27 -45.74 40.61
N SER A 62 -14.50 -44.66 40.51
CA SER A 62 -15.04 -43.30 40.47
C SER A 62 -15.85 -43.06 39.17
N TRP A 63 -17.14 -43.38 39.19
CA TRP A 63 -18.04 -43.14 38.06
C TRP A 63 -18.33 -41.64 37.93
N HIS A 64 -17.51 -40.91 37.17
CA HIS A 64 -17.76 -39.50 36.85
C HIS A 64 -18.85 -39.36 35.78
N ARG A 65 -20.12 -39.35 36.20
CA ARG A 65 -21.28 -39.15 35.30
C ARG A 65 -21.27 -37.82 34.55
N THR A 66 -20.49 -36.83 35.00
CA THR A 66 -20.51 -35.46 34.49
C THR A 66 -19.45 -35.15 33.43
N LYS A 67 -18.40 -35.98 33.27
CA LYS A 67 -17.33 -35.72 32.28
C LYS A 67 -17.79 -35.84 30.83
N PHE A 68 -18.87 -36.57 30.57
CA PHE A 68 -19.40 -36.80 29.21
C PHE A 68 -20.74 -36.09 28.95
N ALA A 69 -21.37 -35.52 29.99
CA ALA A 69 -22.67 -34.84 29.87
C ALA A 69 -22.55 -33.34 29.56
N VAL A 70 -21.40 -32.73 29.84
CA VAL A 70 -21.14 -31.34 29.52
C VAL A 70 -20.18 -31.31 28.34
N ALA A 71 -20.73 -31.15 27.13
CA ALA A 71 -19.93 -30.69 26.01
C ALA A 71 -19.19 -29.44 26.49
N GLN A 72 -17.85 -29.48 26.48
CA GLN A 72 -17.05 -28.29 26.71
C GLN A 72 -17.63 -27.20 25.82
N PRO A 73 -17.93 -25.98 26.32
CA PRO A 73 -18.35 -24.91 25.43
C PRO A 73 -17.22 -24.79 24.42
N ALA A 74 -17.51 -25.15 23.16
CA ALA A 74 -16.57 -25.01 22.08
C ALA A 74 -16.07 -23.58 22.20
N LYS A 75 -14.80 -23.40 22.57
CA LYS A 75 -14.19 -22.08 22.60
C LYS A 75 -14.55 -21.49 21.26
N ASN A 76 -15.38 -20.45 21.27
CA ASN A 76 -15.88 -19.81 20.07
C ASN A 76 -14.68 -19.10 19.46
N SER A 77 -13.82 -19.90 18.84
CA SER A 77 -12.73 -19.49 17.99
C SER A 77 -13.46 -18.90 16.81
N PHE A 78 -13.69 -17.59 16.89
CA PHE A 78 -13.98 -16.75 15.76
C PHE A 78 -12.74 -16.80 14.85
N GLY A 79 -12.57 -17.95 14.21
CA GLY A 79 -11.42 -18.31 13.41
C GLY A 79 -11.46 -17.52 12.12
N TRP A 80 -10.29 -17.29 11.56
CA TRP A 80 -10.11 -16.61 10.28
C TRP A 80 -11.04 -17.13 9.18
N GLY A 81 -11.40 -18.42 9.19
CA GLY A 81 -12.34 -19.03 8.24
C GLY A 81 -13.76 -18.43 8.26
N ASN A 82 -14.32 -18.13 9.43
CA ASN A 82 -15.68 -17.53 9.51
C ASN A 82 -15.70 -16.10 8.97
N ARG A 83 -14.62 -15.33 9.19
CA ARG A 83 -14.47 -13.98 8.62
C ARG A 83 -14.32 -14.04 7.10
N LEU A 84 -13.59 -15.03 6.60
CA LEU A 84 -13.33 -15.21 5.17
C LEU A 84 -14.61 -15.67 4.43
N SER A 85 -15.40 -16.54 5.04
CA SER A 85 -16.71 -16.93 4.50
C SER A 85 -17.69 -15.75 4.44
N PHE A 86 -17.71 -14.90 5.47
CA PHE A 86 -18.55 -13.70 5.48
C PHE A 86 -18.10 -12.69 4.42
N ALA A 87 -16.79 -12.42 4.33
CA ALA A 87 -16.22 -11.54 3.32
C ALA A 87 -16.52 -12.04 1.89
N MET A 88 -16.42 -13.35 1.65
CA MET A 88 -16.71 -13.95 0.34
C MET A 88 -18.20 -13.87 -0.02
N SER A 89 -19.10 -14.06 0.95
CA SER A 89 -20.54 -13.87 0.71
C SER A 89 -20.89 -12.42 0.39
N PHE A 90 -20.30 -11.45 1.10
CA PHE A 90 -20.49 -10.04 0.81
C PHE A 90 -19.93 -9.67 -0.57
N PHE A 91 -18.76 -10.20 -0.92
CA PHE A 91 -18.15 -10.01 -2.23
C PHE A 91 -19.00 -10.60 -3.36
N ALA A 92 -19.55 -11.80 -3.18
CA ALA A 92 -20.45 -12.42 -4.15
C ALA A 92 -21.73 -11.59 -4.37
N ILE A 93 -22.32 -11.05 -3.29
CA ILE A 93 -23.47 -10.15 -3.38
C ILE A 93 -23.10 -8.87 -4.14
N ALA A 94 -21.93 -8.29 -3.86
CA ALA A 94 -21.44 -7.11 -4.56
C ALA A 94 -21.26 -7.36 -6.07
N LEU A 95 -20.69 -8.50 -6.47
CA LEU A 95 -20.54 -8.86 -7.89
C LEU A 95 -21.87 -8.93 -8.62
N VAL A 96 -22.92 -9.43 -7.96
CA VAL A 96 -24.27 -9.51 -8.52
C VAL A 96 -24.91 -8.13 -8.62
N LEU A 97 -24.80 -7.29 -7.58
CA LEU A 97 -25.36 -5.93 -7.60
C LEU A 97 -24.68 -5.04 -8.65
N PHE A 98 -23.37 -5.15 -8.82
CA PHE A 98 -22.62 -4.40 -9.83
C PHE A 98 -22.68 -5.02 -11.23
N GLN A 99 -23.40 -6.13 -11.41
CA GLN A 99 -23.51 -6.85 -12.68
C GLN A 99 -22.14 -7.08 -13.33
N VAL A 100 -21.19 -7.60 -12.56
CA VAL A 100 -19.83 -7.82 -13.05
C VAL A 100 -19.81 -8.98 -14.04
N ASN A 101 -19.46 -8.69 -15.28
CA ASN A 101 -19.32 -9.69 -16.32
C ASN A 101 -17.83 -9.91 -16.62
N VAL A 102 -17.35 -11.11 -16.28
CA VAL A 102 -15.98 -11.56 -16.52
C VAL A 102 -15.99 -12.36 -17.81
N THR A 103 -15.33 -11.85 -18.84
CA THR A 103 -15.16 -12.56 -20.10
C THR A 103 -13.68 -12.87 -20.29
N SER A 104 -13.38 -14.16 -20.46
CA SER A 104 -12.04 -14.63 -20.82
C SER A 104 -12.07 -14.97 -22.30
N ASN A 105 -11.30 -14.22 -23.10
CA ASN A 105 -11.11 -14.50 -24.51
C ASN A 105 -9.65 -14.90 -24.78
N ASN A 106 -9.34 -15.43 -25.96
CA ASN A 106 -7.97 -15.85 -26.33
C ASN A 106 -6.93 -14.71 -26.29
N GLU A 107 -7.37 -13.45 -26.23
CA GLU A 107 -6.52 -12.24 -26.15
C GLU A 107 -6.34 -11.69 -24.72
N GLY A 108 -7.03 -12.24 -23.71
CA GLY A 108 -6.85 -11.84 -22.32
C GLY A 108 -8.11 -11.87 -21.45
N PHE A 109 -7.95 -11.36 -20.23
CA PHE A 109 -8.98 -11.31 -19.20
C PHE A 109 -9.60 -9.91 -19.14
N SER A 110 -10.91 -9.79 -19.37
CA SER A 110 -11.61 -8.50 -19.25
C SER A 110 -12.74 -8.58 -18.22
N ILE A 111 -12.73 -7.63 -17.28
CA ILE A 111 -13.78 -7.45 -16.28
C ILE A 111 -14.58 -6.22 -16.69
N SER A 112 -15.89 -6.39 -16.95
CA SER A 112 -16.80 -5.28 -17.27
C SER A 112 -17.80 -5.08 -16.13
N PHE A 113 -18.03 -3.83 -15.75
CA PHE A 113 -18.92 -3.42 -14.66
C PHE A 113 -20.16 -2.73 -15.25
N GLY A 114 -21.35 -3.12 -14.80
CA GLY A 114 -22.62 -2.65 -15.36
C GLY A 114 -23.02 -3.40 -16.62
N GLY A 115 -24.24 -3.97 -16.62
CA GLY A 115 -24.80 -4.68 -17.75
C GLY A 115 -24.90 -3.81 -19.02
N ASN A 116 -25.12 -4.47 -20.16
CA ASN A 116 -25.07 -3.86 -21.51
C ASN A 116 -25.85 -2.53 -21.68
N ASN A 117 -26.84 -2.26 -20.83
CA ASN A 117 -27.64 -1.03 -20.86
C ASN A 117 -26.87 0.23 -20.40
N ASN A 118 -25.81 0.07 -19.60
CA ASN A 118 -25.03 1.21 -19.09
C ASN A 118 -23.86 1.60 -20.00
N LYS A 119 -23.43 0.75 -20.96
CA LYS A 119 -22.29 1.07 -21.84
C LYS A 119 -22.58 2.26 -22.75
N ALA A 120 -23.79 2.35 -23.28
CA ALA A 120 -24.20 3.46 -24.15
C ALA A 120 -24.31 4.77 -23.36
N VAL A 121 -24.93 4.74 -22.18
CA VAL A 121 -25.10 5.92 -21.31
C VAL A 121 -23.76 6.41 -20.75
N ILE A 122 -22.88 5.50 -20.35
CA ILE A 122 -21.53 5.85 -19.89
C ILE A 122 -20.68 6.38 -21.04
N ALA A 123 -20.77 5.78 -22.23
CA ALA A 123 -20.05 6.28 -23.39
C ALA A 123 -20.50 7.70 -23.75
N GLU A 124 -21.82 7.96 -23.77
CA GLU A 124 -22.39 9.28 -24.03
C GLU A 124 -21.94 10.33 -23.01
N ALA A 125 -22.04 10.02 -21.71
CA ALA A 125 -21.58 10.90 -20.63
C ALA A 125 -20.08 11.17 -20.68
N VAL A 126 -19.26 10.18 -21.07
CA VAL A 126 -17.82 10.36 -21.25
C VAL A 126 -17.53 11.25 -22.47
N THR A 127 -18.23 11.06 -23.60
CA THR A 127 -18.07 11.96 -24.76
C THR A 127 -18.49 13.39 -24.45
N GLU A 128 -19.54 13.60 -23.66
CA GLU A 128 -19.97 14.95 -23.27
C GLU A 128 -18.89 15.64 -22.41
N GLN A 129 -18.36 14.96 -21.40
CA GLN A 129 -17.26 15.50 -20.59
C GLN A 129 -15.99 15.74 -21.41
N PHE A 130 -15.68 14.84 -22.35
CA PHE A 130 -14.52 15.00 -23.21
C PHE A 130 -14.67 16.20 -24.15
N ASN A 131 -15.86 16.43 -24.71
CA ASN A 131 -16.15 17.60 -25.55
C ASN A 131 -16.08 18.90 -24.74
N GLN A 132 -16.59 18.92 -23.50
CA GLN A 132 -16.46 20.07 -22.61
C GLN A 132 -15.00 20.37 -22.24
N LEU A 133 -14.19 19.34 -21.99
CA LEU A 133 -12.77 19.50 -21.72
C LEU A 133 -12.03 20.00 -22.97
N ALA A 134 -12.37 19.48 -24.15
CA ALA A 134 -11.78 19.90 -25.41
C ALA A 134 -12.09 21.37 -25.73
N SER A 135 -13.33 21.83 -25.48
CA SER A 135 -13.67 23.25 -25.67
C SER A 135 -12.94 24.15 -24.68
N GLN A 136 -12.88 23.76 -23.40
CA GLN A 136 -12.13 24.51 -22.38
C GLN A 136 -10.62 24.59 -22.70
N GLN A 137 -10.04 23.51 -23.21
CA GLN A 137 -8.64 23.51 -23.64
C GLN A 137 -8.41 24.41 -24.85
N ALA A 138 -9.34 24.42 -25.83
CA ALA A 138 -9.23 25.31 -26.98
C ALA A 138 -9.25 26.78 -26.57
N ASP A 139 -10.21 27.17 -25.72
CA ASP A 139 -10.31 28.55 -25.21
C ASP A 139 -9.07 28.95 -24.41
N TYR A 140 -8.54 28.05 -23.58
CA TYR A 140 -7.32 28.28 -22.81
C TYR A 140 -6.10 28.49 -23.72
N ILE A 141 -5.95 27.65 -24.75
CA ILE A 141 -4.85 27.72 -25.70
C ILE A 141 -4.93 29.03 -26.49
N ASP A 142 -6.12 29.44 -26.93
CA ASP A 142 -6.31 30.67 -27.71
C ASP A 142 -5.98 31.91 -26.88
N ALA A 143 -6.47 31.98 -25.64
CA ALA A 143 -6.13 33.06 -24.70
C ALA A 143 -4.62 33.13 -24.43
N ARG A 144 -3.94 31.97 -24.31
CA ARG A 144 -2.49 31.88 -24.14
C ARG A 144 -1.73 32.41 -25.37
N PHE A 145 -2.20 32.09 -26.57
CA PHE A 145 -1.59 32.58 -27.81
C PHE A 145 -1.78 34.08 -27.98
N GLU A 146 -2.94 34.63 -27.63
CA GLU A 146 -3.19 36.07 -27.65
C GLU A 146 -2.24 36.80 -26.68
N GLU A 147 -2.10 36.30 -25.45
CA GLU A 147 -1.18 36.87 -24.46
C GLU A 147 0.27 36.85 -24.96
N GLN A 148 0.73 35.73 -25.53
CA GLN A 148 2.07 35.63 -26.11
C GLN A 148 2.28 36.61 -27.27
N ASN A 149 1.27 36.83 -28.11
CA ASN A 149 1.37 37.75 -29.23
C ASN A 149 1.50 39.20 -28.72
N ILE A 150 0.72 39.57 -27.70
CA ILE A 150 0.81 40.88 -27.05
C ILE A 150 2.20 41.08 -26.42
N GLN A 151 2.74 40.07 -25.73
CA GLN A 151 4.10 40.11 -25.18
C GLN A 151 5.15 40.32 -26.27
N ARG A 152 5.11 39.55 -27.36
CA ARG A 152 6.05 39.72 -28.49
C ARG A 152 5.97 41.10 -29.12
N ILE A 153 4.79 41.68 -29.25
CA ILE A 153 4.62 43.04 -29.76
C ILE A 153 5.27 44.06 -28.82
N ASN A 154 5.13 43.88 -27.51
CA ASN A 154 5.73 44.77 -26.52
C ASN A 154 7.25 44.64 -26.47
N ASP A 155 7.79 43.41 -26.50
CA ASP A 155 9.23 43.15 -26.55
C ASP A 155 9.87 43.79 -27.80
N ASN A 156 9.22 43.66 -28.96
CA ASN A 156 9.67 44.28 -30.20
C ASN A 156 9.66 45.82 -30.10
N LYS A 157 8.68 46.41 -29.43
CA LYS A 157 8.62 47.87 -29.20
C LYS A 157 9.74 48.32 -28.27
N GLU A 158 9.98 47.61 -27.17
CA GLU A 158 11.07 47.92 -26.23
C GLU A 158 12.43 47.80 -26.90
N MET A 159 12.64 46.75 -27.71
CA MET A 159 13.86 46.58 -28.48
C MET A 159 14.05 47.74 -29.46
N LEU A 160 13.01 48.14 -30.19
CA LEU A 160 13.08 49.27 -31.12
C LEU A 160 13.37 50.59 -30.40
N GLU A 161 12.75 50.83 -29.24
CA GLU A 161 13.01 52.00 -28.41
C GLU A 161 14.47 52.03 -27.92
N THR A 162 14.98 50.89 -27.47
CA THR A 162 16.38 50.73 -27.04
C THR A 162 17.34 50.99 -28.20
N LEU A 163 17.07 50.46 -29.39
CA LEU A 163 17.88 50.72 -30.58
C LEU A 163 17.84 52.20 -31.00
N MET A 164 16.66 52.82 -30.97
CA MET A 164 16.48 54.23 -31.30
C MET A 164 17.20 55.16 -30.31
N THR A 165 17.09 54.88 -29.01
CA THR A 165 17.77 55.66 -27.96
C THR A 165 19.29 55.47 -28.02
N SER A 166 19.76 54.25 -28.25
CA SER A 166 21.18 53.95 -28.48
C SER A 166 21.71 54.71 -29.69
N ASN A 167 21.03 54.65 -30.84
CA ASN A 167 21.46 55.35 -32.05
C ASN A 167 21.45 56.88 -31.88
N ARG A 168 20.47 57.45 -31.16
CA ARG A 168 20.46 58.88 -30.82
C ARG A 168 21.64 59.25 -29.91
N LYS A 169 22.00 58.38 -28.96
CA LYS A 169 23.15 58.59 -28.06
C LYS A 169 24.47 58.54 -28.84
N GLU A 170 24.64 57.54 -29.70
CA GLU A 170 25.82 57.38 -30.57
C GLU A 170 25.98 58.60 -31.48
N ARG A 171 24.93 59.04 -32.19
CA ARG A 171 24.98 60.26 -33.01
C ARG A 171 25.37 61.51 -32.22
N ARG A 172 24.92 61.64 -30.97
CA ARG A 172 25.33 62.77 -30.10
C ARG A 172 26.81 62.67 -29.74
N GLN A 173 27.32 61.47 -29.45
CA GLN A 173 28.73 61.25 -29.18
C GLN A 173 29.59 61.55 -30.43
N ASP A 174 29.15 61.10 -31.60
CA ASP A 174 29.83 61.38 -32.87
C ASP A 174 29.87 62.88 -33.16
N LEU A 175 28.75 63.59 -33.01
CA LEU A 175 28.72 65.05 -33.19
C LEU A 175 29.64 65.76 -32.21
N ASN A 176 29.72 65.30 -30.96
CA ASN A 176 30.65 65.86 -29.98
C ASN A 176 32.12 65.64 -30.38
N ILE A 177 32.46 64.47 -30.91
CA ILE A 177 33.80 64.17 -31.42
C ILE A 177 34.13 65.07 -32.62
N LEU A 178 33.20 65.21 -33.57
CA LEU A 178 33.35 66.10 -34.73
C LEU A 178 33.49 67.57 -34.32
N MET A 179 32.74 68.03 -33.33
CA MET A 179 32.85 69.38 -32.80
C MET A 179 34.21 69.60 -32.13
N ALA A 180 34.66 68.63 -31.33
CA ALA A 180 35.97 68.70 -30.66
C ALA A 180 37.12 68.71 -31.67
N SER A 181 37.07 67.86 -32.71
CA SER A 181 38.08 67.83 -33.76
C SER A 181 38.07 69.11 -34.60
N TRP A 182 36.90 69.68 -34.90
CA TRP A 182 36.78 70.96 -35.59
C TRP A 182 37.38 72.11 -34.78
N LEU A 183 37.08 72.18 -33.47
CA LEU A 183 37.65 73.19 -32.57
C LEU A 183 39.17 73.05 -32.48
N GLN A 184 39.69 71.82 -32.42
CA GLN A 184 41.12 71.55 -32.43
C GLN A 184 41.76 72.00 -33.75
N GLN A 185 41.16 71.69 -34.89
CA GLN A 185 41.66 72.12 -36.20
C GLN A 185 41.70 73.65 -36.29
N ARG A 186 40.64 74.33 -35.82
CA ARG A 186 40.58 75.78 -35.80
C ARG A 186 41.67 76.42 -34.93
N ASP A 187 41.99 75.84 -33.77
CA ASP A 187 43.08 76.31 -32.91
C ASP A 187 44.46 76.13 -33.58
N LEU A 188 44.68 75.00 -34.25
CA LEU A 188 45.90 74.75 -35.01
C LEU A 188 46.05 75.73 -36.19
N ASP A 189 44.95 75.99 -36.92
CA ASP A 189 44.94 76.94 -38.02
C ASP A 189 45.22 78.37 -37.52
N GLN A 190 44.62 78.77 -36.38
CA GLN A 190 44.89 80.07 -35.76
C GLN A 190 46.37 80.22 -35.36
N LYS A 191 46.97 79.18 -34.77
CA LYS A 191 48.41 79.16 -34.44
C LYS A 191 49.28 79.27 -35.69
N SER A 192 48.95 78.53 -36.74
CA SER A 192 49.65 78.57 -38.04
C SER A 192 49.56 79.95 -38.69
N LEU A 193 48.37 80.58 -38.66
CA LEU A 193 48.17 81.94 -39.17
C LEU A 193 49.01 82.96 -38.40
N ASN A 194 49.01 82.90 -37.06
CA ASN A 194 49.83 83.79 -36.23
C ASN A 194 51.31 83.65 -36.57
N GLN A 195 51.83 82.41 -36.66
CA GLN A 195 53.22 82.16 -37.07
C GLN A 195 53.54 82.73 -38.46
N ARG A 196 52.62 82.62 -39.42
CA ARG A 196 52.79 83.21 -40.76
C ARG A 196 52.81 84.73 -40.72
N VAL A 197 51.94 85.35 -39.93
CA VAL A 197 51.92 86.81 -39.74
C VAL A 197 53.22 87.28 -39.11
N ASP A 198 53.68 86.62 -38.04
CA ASP A 198 54.95 86.93 -37.36
C ASP A 198 56.12 86.86 -38.36
N ASN A 199 56.20 85.79 -39.14
CA ASN A 199 57.23 85.65 -40.20
C ASN A 199 57.17 86.78 -41.24
N VAL A 200 55.98 87.23 -41.65
CA VAL A 200 55.85 88.34 -42.63
C VAL A 200 56.29 89.66 -42.01
N VAL A 201 55.92 89.92 -40.76
CA VAL A 201 56.33 91.13 -40.03
C VAL A 201 57.85 91.15 -39.86
N ASP A 202 58.46 90.04 -39.44
CA ASP A 202 59.91 89.93 -39.29
C ASP A 202 60.64 90.16 -40.62
N ASN A 203 60.16 89.54 -41.71
CA ASN A 203 60.70 89.77 -43.05
C ASN A 203 60.60 91.24 -43.50
N GLN A 204 59.49 91.92 -43.20
CA GLN A 204 59.33 93.34 -43.52
C GLN A 204 60.26 94.23 -42.68
N ILE A 205 60.45 93.92 -41.40
CA ILE A 205 61.38 94.63 -40.52
C ILE A 205 62.82 94.45 -41.04
N GLU A 206 63.21 93.23 -41.39
CA GLU A 206 64.53 92.94 -41.94
C GLU A 206 64.76 93.65 -43.28
N ASN A 207 63.78 93.60 -44.18
CA ASN A 207 63.84 94.30 -45.47
C ASN A 207 63.92 95.84 -45.30
N ASN A 208 63.14 96.42 -44.40
CA ASN A 208 63.22 97.85 -44.12
C ASN A 208 64.57 98.24 -43.51
N ARG A 209 65.15 97.39 -42.64
CA ARG A 209 66.50 97.61 -42.09
C ARG A 209 67.58 97.53 -43.18
N SER A 210 67.49 96.55 -44.09
CA SER A 210 68.45 96.39 -45.18
C SER A 210 68.41 97.56 -46.15
N ILE A 211 67.21 98.04 -46.54
CA ILE A 211 67.03 99.25 -47.36
C ILE A 211 67.65 100.47 -46.68
N ASN A 212 67.38 100.69 -45.38
CA ASN A 212 67.95 101.81 -44.64
C ASN A 212 69.48 101.74 -44.54
N HIS A 213 70.06 100.54 -44.44
CA HIS A 213 71.51 100.36 -44.47
C HIS A 213 72.09 100.74 -45.83
N LEU A 214 71.47 100.31 -46.93
CA LEU A 214 71.89 100.66 -48.28
C LEU A 214 71.85 102.18 -48.54
N LEU A 215 70.78 102.85 -48.10
CA LEU A 215 70.65 104.31 -48.22
C LEU A 215 71.69 105.10 -47.42
N ARG A 216 72.17 104.54 -46.30
CA ARG A 216 73.24 105.16 -45.51
C ARG A 216 74.63 104.96 -46.11
N VAL A 217 74.86 103.86 -46.84
CA VAL A 217 76.14 103.58 -47.51
C VAL A 217 76.26 104.34 -48.85
N SER A 218 75.13 104.74 -49.45
CA SER A 218 75.09 105.46 -50.73
C SER A 218 75.15 106.99 -50.63
N ASN A 219 75.31 107.55 -49.43
CA ASN A 219 75.62 108.96 -49.18
C ASN A 219 77.04 109.07 -48.58
#